data_AF-A0A7W0Y464-F1
#
_entry.id   AF-A0A7W0Y464-F1
#
_cell.length_a   1.000
_cell.length_b   1.000
_cell.length_c   1.000
_cell.angle_alpha   90.00
_cell.angle_beta   90.00
_cell.angle_gamma   90.00
#
_symmetry.space_group_name_H-M   'P 1'
#
loop_
_entity.id
_entity.type
_entity.pdbx_description
1 polymer ?
#
loop_
_entity_poly.entity_id
_entity_poly.type
_entity_poly.pdbx_seq_one_letter_code
_entity_poly.pdbx_strand_id
1 'polypeptide(L)'
;MAAPGLRPILAILAIALAAGCTQPRSARCKEVCKKEADCVDTTGTKLPFDEKECIAACSVLEADVADSAAKVARHAECVHRQTSCTAVLECP
;
A
#
# COMPACT_ATOMS: atom_id res chain seq x y z
N MET A 1 -3.83 49.26 38.82
CA MET A 1 -4.60 48.87 37.62
C MET A 1 -3.99 47.60 37.05
N ALA A 2 -4.83 46.60 36.79
CA ALA A 2 -4.46 45.20 36.60
C ALA A 2 -3.67 44.92 35.30
N ALA A 3 -2.80 43.91 35.34
CA ALA A 3 -2.01 43.44 34.21
C ALA A 3 -2.89 42.86 33.09
N PRO A 4 -2.60 43.13 31.80
CA PRO A 4 -3.26 42.43 30.70
C PRO A 4 -2.67 41.02 30.54
N GLY A 5 -3.58 40.04 30.55
CA GLY A 5 -3.29 38.62 30.56
C GLY A 5 -2.61 38.11 29.30
N LEU A 6 -1.47 37.45 29.51
CA LEU A 6 -0.70 36.71 28.52
C LEU A 6 -1.33 35.32 28.29
N ARG A 7 -2.49 35.22 27.63
CA ARG A 7 -3.12 33.91 27.31
C ARG A 7 -4.02 34.02 26.06
N PRO A 8 -3.46 33.75 24.87
CA PRO A 8 -4.13 32.77 24.01
C PRO A 8 -3.11 31.93 23.21
N ILE A 9 -2.02 31.45 23.81
CA ILE A 9 -1.03 30.60 23.10
C ILE A 9 -1.18 29.12 23.51
N LEU A 10 -2.41 28.62 23.57
CA LEU A 10 -2.68 27.24 24.02
C LEU A 10 -3.86 26.58 23.29
N ALA A 11 -4.18 27.07 22.08
CA ALA A 11 -5.27 26.52 21.27
C ALA A 11 -4.85 26.09 19.85
N ILE A 12 -3.57 26.20 19.48
CA ILE A 12 -3.09 25.89 18.10
C ILE A 12 -2.36 24.53 18.03
N LEU A 13 -2.29 23.77 19.14
CA LEU A 13 -1.55 22.51 19.19
C LEU A 13 -2.43 21.24 19.07
N ALA A 14 -3.62 21.34 18.46
CA ALA A 14 -4.56 20.22 18.37
C ALA A 14 -4.90 19.76 16.94
N ILE A 15 -4.28 20.32 15.89
CA ILE A 15 -4.60 19.97 14.48
C ILE A 15 -3.53 19.04 13.85
N ALA A 16 -2.44 18.72 14.55
CA ALA A 16 -1.34 17.95 13.97
C ALA A 16 -1.52 16.41 13.98
N LEU A 17 -2.61 15.86 14.55
CA LEU A 17 -2.80 14.41 14.70
C LEU A 17 -3.74 13.78 13.66
N ALA A 18 -4.24 14.56 12.69
CA ALA A 18 -5.07 14.03 11.60
C ALA A 18 -4.27 13.69 10.33
N ALA A 19 -2.93 13.68 10.39
CA ALA A 19 -2.13 12.92 9.43
C ALA A 19 -2.17 11.43 9.83
N GLY A 20 -3.39 10.88 9.92
CA GLY A 20 -3.54 9.43 9.85
C GLY A 20 -2.86 8.99 8.57
N CYS A 21 -1.99 8.00 8.67
CA CYS A 21 -1.25 7.41 7.57
C CYS A 21 -2.22 6.78 6.56
N THR A 22 -2.99 7.58 5.84
CA THR A 22 -3.67 7.15 4.61
C THR A 22 -2.57 7.09 3.56
N GLN A 23 -1.75 6.05 3.65
CA GLN A 23 -0.76 5.74 2.63
C GLN A 23 -1.50 5.75 1.29
N PRO A 24 -1.08 6.58 0.32
CA PRO A 24 -1.76 6.61 -0.97
C PRO A 24 -1.79 5.18 -1.48
N ARG A 25 -2.99 4.63 -1.69
CA ARG A 25 -3.14 3.27 -2.22
C ARG A 25 -2.49 3.29 -3.60
N SER A 26 -1.33 2.65 -3.71
CA SER A 26 -0.58 2.60 -4.95
C SER A 26 -1.44 1.98 -6.04
N ALA A 27 -1.62 2.71 -7.15
CA ALA A 27 -2.40 2.22 -8.29
C ALA A 27 -1.78 0.94 -8.87
N ARG A 28 -0.44 0.85 -8.90
CA ARG A 28 0.31 -0.32 -9.32
C ARG A 28 0.02 -1.52 -8.41
N CYS A 29 0.15 -1.35 -7.10
CA CYS A 29 -0.13 -2.42 -6.14
C CYS A 29 -1.58 -2.89 -6.22
N LYS A 30 -2.53 -1.96 -6.40
CA LYS A 30 -3.94 -2.31 -6.56
C LYS A 30 -4.18 -3.20 -7.78
N GLU A 31 -3.55 -2.88 -8.90
CA GLU A 31 -3.72 -3.66 -10.11
C GLU A 31 -3.09 -5.05 -10.01
N VAL A 32 -1.87 -5.14 -9.50
CA VAL A 32 -1.13 -6.40 -9.31
C VAL A 32 -1.89 -7.33 -8.36
N CYS A 33 -2.20 -6.85 -7.16
CA CYS A 33 -2.88 -7.65 -6.14
C CYS A 33 -4.28 -8.09 -6.58
N LYS A 34 -4.98 -7.27 -7.38
CA LYS A 34 -6.26 -7.69 -7.97
C LYS A 34 -6.08 -8.84 -8.96
N LYS A 35 -5.09 -8.74 -9.86
CA LYS A 35 -4.82 -9.80 -10.85
C LYS A 35 -4.39 -11.10 -10.17
N GLU A 36 -3.63 -11.01 -9.08
CA GLU A 36 -3.24 -12.16 -8.27
C GLU A 36 -4.45 -12.78 -7.54
N ALA A 37 -5.32 -11.97 -6.94
CA ALA A 37 -6.57 -12.46 -6.33
C ALA A 37 -7.42 -13.22 -7.36
N ASP A 38 -7.65 -12.61 -8.53
CA ASP A 38 -8.40 -13.22 -9.62
C ASP A 38 -7.78 -14.58 -10.04
N CYS A 39 -6.45 -14.69 -10.01
CA CYS A 39 -5.74 -15.91 -10.35
C CYS A 39 -5.73 -16.99 -9.26
N VAL A 40 -5.70 -16.60 -7.98
CA VAL A 40 -5.90 -17.54 -6.87
C VAL A 40 -7.30 -18.15 -6.95
N ASP A 41 -8.32 -17.32 -7.16
CA ASP A 41 -9.71 -17.77 -7.32
C ASP A 41 -9.87 -18.69 -8.54
N THR A 42 -9.25 -18.33 -9.67
CA THR A 42 -9.35 -19.13 -10.92
C THR A 42 -8.64 -20.47 -10.83
N THR A 43 -7.46 -20.53 -10.19
CA THR A 43 -6.68 -21.77 -10.09
C THR A 43 -7.25 -22.72 -9.03
N GLY A 44 -8.16 -22.25 -8.17
CA GLY A 44 -8.68 -23.01 -7.04
C GLY A 44 -7.57 -23.35 -6.03
N THR A 45 -6.48 -22.60 -6.04
CA THR A 45 -5.37 -22.80 -5.11
C THR A 45 -5.87 -22.47 -3.72
N LYS A 46 -5.63 -23.34 -2.73
CA LYS A 46 -6.01 -23.12 -1.32
C LYS A 46 -5.13 -22.09 -0.60
N LEU A 47 -4.51 -21.16 -1.35
CA LEU A 47 -3.72 -20.09 -0.76
C LEU A 47 -4.69 -19.07 -0.18
N PRO A 48 -4.60 -18.75 1.13
CA PRO A 48 -5.35 -17.63 1.68
C PRO A 48 -4.76 -16.35 1.10
N PHE A 49 -5.46 -15.74 0.15
CA PHE A 49 -5.06 -14.47 -0.46
C PHE A 49 -6.06 -13.38 -0.06
N ASP A 50 -5.56 -12.32 0.58
CA ASP A 50 -6.34 -11.12 0.88
C ASP A 50 -5.80 -9.95 0.05
N GLU A 51 -6.62 -9.48 -0.91
CA GLU A 51 -6.25 -8.38 -1.81
C GLU A 51 -5.87 -7.10 -1.02
N LYS A 52 -6.55 -6.81 0.09
CA LYS A 52 -6.31 -5.60 0.86
C LYS A 52 -5.01 -5.69 1.65
N GLU A 53 -4.71 -6.84 2.22
CA GLU A 53 -3.40 -7.07 2.87
C GLU A 53 -2.27 -7.02 1.84
N CYS A 54 -2.45 -7.61 0.66
CA CYS A 54 -1.49 -7.51 -0.43
C CYS A 54 -1.23 -6.05 -0.81
N ILE A 55 -2.27 -5.24 -1.02
CA ILE A 55 -2.13 -3.83 -1.39
C ILE A 55 -1.40 -3.05 -0.31
N ALA A 56 -1.71 -3.30 0.97
CA ALA A 56 -1.07 -2.64 2.09
C ALA A 56 0.43 -2.98 2.14
N ALA A 57 0.79 -4.26 2.06
CA ALA A 57 2.18 -4.72 2.07
C ALA A 57 2.96 -4.20 0.86
N CYS A 58 2.40 -4.30 -0.35
CA CYS A 58 3.00 -3.79 -1.56
C CYS A 58 3.23 -2.27 -1.50
N SER A 59 2.26 -1.51 -1.00
CA SER A 59 2.40 -0.05 -0.88
C SER A 59 3.46 0.34 0.14
N VAL A 60 3.72 -0.47 1.17
CA VAL A 60 4.81 -0.26 2.13
C VAL A 60 6.16 -0.54 1.48
N LEU A 61 6.30 -1.67 0.79
CA LEU A 61 7.53 -2.02 0.07
C LEU A 61 7.86 -1.03 -1.04
N GLU A 62 6.84 -0.49 -1.71
CA GLU A 62 7.02 0.53 -2.74
C GLU A 62 7.52 1.87 -2.18
N ALA A 63 7.09 2.23 -0.97
CA ALA A 63 7.49 3.47 -0.31
C ALA A 63 8.78 3.36 0.52
N ASP A 64 9.31 2.14 0.65
CA ASP A 64 10.53 1.82 1.41
C ASP A 64 11.82 2.15 0.61
N VAL A 65 12.98 1.65 1.06
CA VAL A 65 14.27 1.81 0.38
C VAL A 65 14.23 1.39 -1.09
N ALA A 66 15.11 1.98 -1.90
CA ALA A 66 15.12 1.83 -3.35
C ALA A 66 15.11 0.38 -3.85
N ASP A 67 15.73 -0.57 -3.13
CA ASP A 67 15.72 -1.99 -3.50
C ASP A 67 14.32 -2.63 -3.38
N SER A 68 13.58 -2.31 -2.32
CA SER A 68 12.20 -2.77 -2.11
C SER A 68 11.28 -2.23 -3.22
N ALA A 69 11.39 -0.94 -3.54
CA ALA A 69 10.63 -0.32 -4.62
C ALA A 69 10.95 -0.93 -6.00
N ALA A 70 12.22 -1.29 -6.24
CA ALA A 70 12.63 -1.97 -7.46
C ALA A 70 12.10 -3.41 -7.54
N LYS A 71 12.00 -4.13 -6.42
CA LYS A 71 11.36 -5.45 -6.37
C LYS A 71 9.88 -5.36 -6.72
N VAL A 72 9.14 -4.42 -6.13
CA VAL A 72 7.72 -4.20 -6.48
C VAL A 72 7.56 -3.86 -7.96
N ALA A 73 8.47 -3.05 -8.53
CA ALA A 73 8.45 -2.73 -9.95
C ALA A 73 8.65 -3.96 -10.84
N ARG A 74 9.62 -4.81 -10.51
CA ARG A 74 9.91 -6.04 -11.27
C ARG A 74 8.77 -7.05 -11.16
N HIS A 75 8.21 -7.23 -9.97
CA HIS A 75 7.06 -8.11 -9.75
C HIS A 75 5.87 -7.67 -10.59
N ALA A 76 5.53 -6.36 -10.53
CA ALA A 76 4.44 -5.80 -11.32
C ALA A 76 4.65 -6.03 -12.82
N GLU A 77 5.85 -5.78 -13.33
CA GLU A 77 6.16 -6.02 -14.73
C GLU A 77 6.01 -7.50 -15.13
N CYS A 78 6.46 -8.42 -14.28
CA CYS A 78 6.25 -9.85 -14.49
C CYS A 78 4.75 -10.16 -14.58
N VAL A 79 3.98 -9.78 -13.54
CA VAL A 79 2.54 -10.03 -13.45
C VAL A 79 1.81 -9.47 -14.67
N HIS A 80 2.15 -8.27 -15.14
CA HIS A 80 1.55 -7.66 -16.33
C HIS A 80 1.82 -8.45 -17.62
N ARG A 81 3.01 -9.01 -17.78
CA ARG A 81 3.40 -9.76 -18.98
C ARG A 81 2.76 -11.14 -19.07
N GLN A 82 2.36 -11.73 -17.96
CA GLN A 82 1.80 -13.08 -17.95
C GLN A 82 0.33 -13.11 -18.37
N THR A 83 -0.01 -14.12 -19.17
CA THR A 83 -1.38 -14.42 -19.63
C THR A 83 -2.01 -15.61 -18.92
N SER A 84 -1.20 -16.46 -18.27
CA SER A 84 -1.68 -17.62 -17.52
C SER A 84 -1.61 -17.36 -16.01
N CYS A 85 -2.62 -17.80 -15.28
CA CYS A 85 -2.66 -17.58 -13.84
C CYS A 85 -1.58 -18.34 -13.07
N THR A 86 -1.18 -19.52 -13.54
CA THR A 86 -0.04 -20.24 -12.95
C THR A 86 1.22 -19.37 -13.02
N ALA A 87 1.53 -18.80 -14.20
CA ALA A 87 2.71 -17.96 -14.35
C ALA A 87 2.63 -16.62 -13.58
N VAL A 88 1.42 -16.06 -13.40
CA VAL A 88 1.22 -14.87 -12.54
C VAL A 88 1.61 -15.18 -11.10
N LEU A 89 1.17 -16.32 -10.57
CA LEU A 89 1.43 -16.72 -9.18
C LEU A 89 2.89 -17.19 -8.95
N GLU A 90 3.68 -17.36 -10.01
CA GLU A 90 5.11 -17.66 -9.97
C GLU A 90 6.00 -16.41 -10.11
N CYS A 91 5.42 -15.22 -10.30
CA CYS A 91 6.19 -13.99 -10.40
C CYS A 91 6.90 -13.64 -9.08
N PRO A 92 8.16 -13.15 -9.14
CA PRO A 92 9.04 -12.95 -7.98
C PRO A 92 8.90 -11.60 -7.28
#